data_AF-L1K3G4-F1
#
_entry.id   AF-L1K3G4-F1
#
_cell.length_a   1.000
_cell.length_b   1.000
_cell.length_c   1.000
_cell.angle_alpha   90.00
_cell.angle_beta   90.00
_cell.angle_gamma   90.00
#
_symmetry.space_group_name_H-M   'P 1'
#
loop_
_entity.id
_entity.type
_entity.pdbx_description
1 polymer ?
#
loop_
_entity_poly.entity_id
_entity_poly.type
_entity_poly.pdbx_seq_one_letter_code
_entity_poly.pdbx_strand_id
1 'polypeptide(L)'
;VAGAWICIDFGTAISVSPTHYSLRHGRIDREDMLRSWNLEGSLDMSCWHILSQHVNDETLRRPMQLETFDVKLPQLGNTYRYLRLVMTGKNSSGNHSLSVSGLEVYG
;
A
#
# COMPACT_ATOMS: atom_id res chain seq x y z
N VAL A 1 12.38 9.13 -8.18
CA VAL A 1 11.34 9.99 -7.59
C VAL A 1 10.34 9.07 -6.91
N ALA A 2 10.12 9.21 -5.60
CA ALA A 2 9.03 8.52 -4.93
C ALA A 2 7.71 9.06 -5.50
N GLY A 3 6.84 8.18 -6.01
CA GLY A 3 5.58 8.59 -6.65
C GLY A 3 4.52 9.03 -5.63
N ALA A 4 3.27 9.13 -6.06
CA ALA A 4 2.16 9.41 -5.16
C ALA A 4 2.07 8.39 -4.01
N TRP A 5 1.58 8.84 -2.86
CA TRP A 5 1.41 8.01 -1.67
C TRP A 5 0.19 8.42 -0.87
N ILE A 6 -0.31 7.49 -0.05
CA ILE A 6 -1.30 7.72 1.01
C ILE A 6 -0.76 7.14 2.30
N CYS A 7 -1.10 7.77 3.44
CA CYS A 7 -0.67 7.33 4.76
C CYS A 7 -1.86 7.30 5.72
N ILE A 8 -1.92 6.26 6.53
CA ILE A 8 -2.83 6.12 7.67
C ILE A 8 -2.02 6.38 8.94
N ASP A 9 -2.50 7.27 9.81
CA ASP A 9 -2.05 7.40 11.20
C ASP A 9 -3.10 6.76 12.10
N PHE A 10 -2.72 5.70 12.82
CA PHE A 10 -3.59 5.02 13.78
C PHE A 10 -3.72 5.78 15.12
N GLY A 11 -3.02 6.91 15.27
CA GLY A 11 -3.01 7.72 16.48
C GLY A 11 -1.99 7.26 17.51
N THR A 12 -1.89 7.99 18.61
CA THR A 12 -0.86 7.74 19.64
C THR A 12 -1.14 6.52 20.54
N ALA A 13 -2.38 6.05 20.56
CA ALA A 13 -2.82 4.98 21.46
C ALA A 13 -2.84 3.60 20.80
N ILE A 14 -2.71 3.53 19.47
CA ILE A 14 -2.86 2.29 18.69
C ILE A 14 -1.62 2.10 17.83
N SER A 15 -1.11 0.88 17.84
CA SER A 15 -0.14 0.40 16.87
C SER A 15 -0.61 -0.95 16.34
N VAL A 16 -0.39 -1.19 15.06
CA VAL A 16 -0.88 -2.38 14.34
C VAL A 16 0.30 -3.26 13.91
N SER A 17 0.08 -4.58 13.89
CA SER A 17 1.03 -5.56 13.37
C SER A 17 0.41 -6.21 12.13
N PRO A 18 0.44 -5.53 10.97
CA PRO A 18 -0.34 -5.95 9.82
C PRO A 18 0.15 -7.30 9.31
N THR A 19 -0.81 -8.20 9.10
CA THR A 19 -0.59 -9.52 8.50
C THR A 19 -1.00 -9.53 7.03
N HIS A 20 -2.02 -8.74 6.69
CA HIS A 20 -2.54 -8.60 5.34
C HIS A 20 -3.02 -7.17 5.14
N TYR A 21 -3.17 -6.78 3.88
CA TYR A 21 -3.88 -5.56 3.50
C TYR A 21 -4.67 -5.81 2.21
N SER A 22 -5.81 -5.14 2.07
CA SER A 22 -6.57 -5.14 0.82
C SER A 22 -6.49 -3.78 0.15
N LEU A 23 -6.35 -3.79 -1.18
CA LEU A 23 -6.44 -2.60 -2.01
C LEU A 23 -7.63 -2.71 -2.95
N ARG A 24 -8.41 -1.64 -3.05
CA ARG A 24 -9.44 -1.49 -4.07
C ARG A 24 -9.03 -0.47 -5.12
N HIS A 25 -9.06 -0.87 -6.39
CA HIS A 25 -8.82 0.04 -7.50
C HIS A 25 -9.84 1.20 -7.48
N GLY A 26 -9.36 2.40 -7.77
CA GLY A 26 -10.13 3.64 -7.60
C GLY A 26 -11.11 3.96 -8.72
N ARG A 27 -11.04 3.28 -9.86
CA ARG A 27 -11.76 3.68 -11.08
C ARG A 27 -12.68 2.57 -11.62
N ILE A 28 -13.65 3.01 -12.41
CA ILE A 28 -14.60 2.16 -13.14
C ILE A 28 -14.09 1.69 -14.51
N ASP A 29 -12.91 2.15 -14.93
CA ASP A 29 -12.20 1.73 -16.13
C ASP A 29 -10.89 1.00 -15.76
N ARG A 30 -10.02 0.75 -16.75
CA ARG A 30 -8.73 0.07 -16.56
C ARG A 30 -7.52 1.01 -16.52
N GLU A 31 -7.77 2.30 -16.42
CA GLU A 31 -6.71 3.30 -16.39
C GLU A 31 -6.09 3.40 -15.00
N ASP A 32 -4.84 3.88 -14.95
CA ASP A 32 -4.10 4.14 -13.72
C ASP A 32 -4.07 2.97 -12.72
N MET A 33 -4.08 1.73 -13.20
CA MET A 33 -3.95 0.54 -12.35
C MET A 33 -2.59 0.55 -11.66
N LEU A 34 -2.59 0.34 -10.35
CA LEU A 34 -1.36 0.32 -9.57
C LEU A 34 -0.48 -0.87 -10.00
N ARG A 35 0.82 -0.63 -10.20
CA ARG A 35 1.79 -1.62 -10.72
C ARG A 35 3.00 -1.81 -9.82
N SER A 36 3.66 -0.73 -9.42
CA SER A 36 4.83 -0.81 -8.56
C SER A 36 4.62 0.04 -7.32
N TRP A 37 4.61 -0.61 -6.16
CA TRP A 37 4.37 0.03 -4.88
C TRP A 37 5.01 -0.73 -3.73
N ASN A 38 5.21 -0.03 -2.61
CA ASN A 38 5.47 -0.65 -1.33
C ASN A 38 4.33 -0.35 -0.37
N LEU A 39 4.00 -1.31 0.49
CA LEU A 39 3.39 -1.01 1.78
C LEU A 39 4.54 -0.85 2.79
N GLU A 40 4.56 0.28 3.49
CA GLU A 40 5.62 0.61 4.44
C GLU A 40 5.04 0.99 5.80
N GLY A 41 5.75 0.64 6.87
CA GLY A 41 5.36 0.93 8.25
C GLY A 41 6.39 1.78 8.98
N SER A 42 5.89 2.67 9.85
CA SER A 42 6.70 3.55 10.68
C SER A 42 6.09 3.77 12.06
N LEU A 43 6.95 4.07 13.04
CA LEU A 43 6.54 4.54 14.37
C LEU A 43 6.65 6.06 14.51
N ASP A 44 7.46 6.72 13.67
CA ASP A 44 7.93 8.09 13.87
C ASP A 44 7.82 8.98 12.61
N MET A 45 7.18 8.48 11.54
CA MET A 45 7.12 9.08 10.20
C MET A 45 8.47 9.32 9.49
N SER A 46 9.58 8.97 10.12
CA SER A 46 10.93 9.28 9.65
C SER A 46 11.63 8.01 9.15
N CYS A 47 11.58 6.94 9.95
CA CYS A 47 12.11 5.63 9.62
C CYS A 47 10.98 4.74 9.10
N TRP A 48 11.14 4.22 7.87
CA TRP A 48 10.14 3.39 7.20
C TRP A 48 10.68 2.00 6.91
N HIS A 49 9.91 0.98 7.26
CA HIS A 49 10.20 -0.42 6.97
C HIS A 49 9.30 -0.89 5.83
N ILE A 50 9.88 -1.53 4.82
CA ILE A 50 9.11 -2.15 3.74
C ILE A 50 8.47 -3.43 4.27
N LEU A 51 7.14 -3.47 4.29
CA LEU A 51 6.34 -4.58 4.80
C LEU A 51 5.84 -5.49 3.66
N SER A 52 5.61 -4.91 2.49
CA SER A 52 5.30 -5.63 1.26
C SER A 52 5.80 -4.84 0.06
N GLN A 53 6.32 -5.53 -0.95
CA GLN A 53 6.92 -4.92 -2.14
C GLN A 53 6.34 -5.56 -3.40
N HIS A 54 5.92 -4.71 -4.32
CA HIS A 54 5.35 -5.08 -5.60
C HIS A 54 6.08 -4.33 -6.72
N VAL A 55 6.52 -5.06 -7.74
CA VAL A 55 7.27 -4.51 -8.88
C VAL A 55 6.59 -4.99 -10.17
N ASN A 56 6.02 -4.04 -10.91
CA ASN A 56 5.23 -4.29 -12.12
C ASN A 56 4.18 -5.41 -11.93
N ASP A 57 3.49 -5.37 -10.80
CA ASP A 57 2.48 -6.33 -10.42
C ASP A 57 1.17 -6.09 -11.19
N GLU A 58 0.65 -7.13 -11.83
CA GLU A 58 -0.56 -7.08 -12.65
C GLU A 58 -1.80 -7.69 -11.99
N THR A 59 -1.76 -7.93 -10.67
CA THR A 59 -2.86 -8.52 -9.90
C THR A 59 -4.11 -7.63 -9.94
N LEU A 60 -3.94 -6.32 -9.77
CA LEU A 60 -4.98 -5.31 -9.99
C LEU A 60 -5.07 -5.00 -11.49
N ARG A 61 -6.09 -5.55 -12.17
CA ARG A 61 -6.26 -5.45 -13.63
C ARG A 61 -7.69 -5.27 -14.09
N ARG A 62 -8.64 -5.18 -13.16
CA ARG A 62 -10.07 -5.00 -13.42
C ARG A 62 -10.57 -3.72 -12.73
N PRO A 63 -11.57 -3.04 -13.31
CA PRO A 63 -12.25 -1.93 -12.65
C PRO A 63 -12.76 -2.29 -11.25
N MET A 64 -12.64 -1.37 -10.30
CA MET A 64 -13.13 -1.52 -8.91
C MET A 64 -12.67 -2.79 -8.19
N GLN A 65 -11.64 -3.48 -8.70
CA GLN A 65 -11.17 -4.75 -8.16
C GLN A 65 -10.63 -4.55 -6.74
N LEU A 66 -11.05 -5.42 -5.83
CA LEU A 66 -10.47 -5.57 -4.50
C LEU A 66 -9.56 -6.79 -4.50
N GLU A 67 -8.33 -6.65 -4.06
CA GLU A 67 -7.40 -7.77 -3.86
C GLU A 67 -6.72 -7.63 -2.51
N THR A 68 -6.38 -8.78 -1.91
CA THR A 68 -5.71 -8.88 -0.62
C THR A 68 -4.31 -9.42 -0.82
N PHE A 69 -3.35 -8.82 -0.14
CA PHE A 69 -1.93 -9.14 -0.23
C PHE A 69 -1.37 -9.45 1.15
N ASP A 70 -0.47 -10.43 1.18
CA ASP A 70 0.24 -10.79 2.40
C ASP A 70 1.28 -9.72 2.78
N VAL A 71 1.43 -9.51 4.08
CA VAL A 71 2.51 -8.70 4.64
C VAL A 71 3.62 -9.62 5.13
N LYS A 72 4.80 -9.51 4.52
CA LYS A 72 5.98 -10.26 4.92
C LYS A 72 6.74 -9.43 5.96
N LEU A 73 6.31 -9.53 7.22
CA LEU A 73 6.99 -8.84 8.31
C LEU A 73 8.45 -9.30 8.40
N PRO A 74 9.43 -8.38 8.42
CA PRO A 74 10.84 -8.76 8.58
C PRO A 74 11.10 -9.50 9.90
N GLN A 75 10.27 -9.24 10.93
CA GLN A 75 10.32 -9.87 12.25
C GLN A 75 8.90 -9.92 12.83
N LEU A 76 8.45 -11.11 13.26
CA LEU A 76 7.26 -11.25 14.11
C LEU A 76 7.44 -10.36 15.35
N GLY A 77 6.52 -9.43 15.60
CA GLY A 77 6.49 -8.61 16.82
C GLY A 77 6.64 -7.09 16.62
N ASN A 78 6.98 -6.61 15.43
CA ASN A 78 7.03 -5.18 15.17
C ASN A 78 5.62 -4.61 14.94
N THR A 79 5.26 -3.57 15.70
CA THR A 79 4.04 -2.80 15.49
C THR A 79 4.35 -1.44 14.86
N TYR A 80 3.36 -0.86 14.19
CA TYR A 80 3.47 0.39 13.47
C TYR A 80 2.30 1.32 13.82
N ARG A 81 2.60 2.61 13.99
CA ARG A 81 1.56 3.67 14.14
C ARG A 81 1.15 4.22 12.78
N TYR A 82 2.08 4.26 11.84
CA TYR A 82 1.87 4.78 10.51
C TYR A 82 2.03 3.65 9.51
N LEU A 83 1.08 3.53 8.58
CA LEU A 83 1.22 2.72 7.40
C LEU A 83 1.04 3.59 6.17
N ARG A 84 1.94 3.49 5.20
CA ARG A 84 1.80 4.17 3.92
C ARG A 84 1.87 3.21 2.75
N LEU A 85 1.05 3.49 1.75
CA LEU A 85 1.17 2.91 0.42
C LEU A 85 1.90 3.93 -0.45
N VAL A 86 3.07 3.58 -0.98
CA VAL A 86 3.89 4.49 -1.80
C VAL A 86 4.17 3.88 -3.17
N MET A 87 3.90 4.64 -4.23
CA MET A 87 4.28 4.24 -5.58
C MET A 87 5.80 4.25 -5.74
N THR A 88 6.35 3.14 -6.22
CA THR A 88 7.78 2.98 -6.55
C THR A 88 8.05 3.01 -8.05
N GLY A 89 7.00 3.05 -8.86
CA GLY A 89 7.07 3.17 -10.32
C GLY A 89 5.81 3.83 -10.89
N LYS A 90 5.65 3.74 -12.21
CA LYS A 90 4.47 4.23 -12.93
C LYS A 90 3.31 3.22 -12.81
N ASN A 91 2.09 3.72 -12.86
CA ASN A 91 0.88 2.89 -13.01
C ASN A 91 0.74 2.36 -14.45
N SER A 92 -0.33 1.61 -14.75
CA SER A 92 -0.55 1.02 -16.09
C SER A 92 -0.64 2.02 -17.23
N SER A 93 -1.01 3.27 -16.94
CA SER A 93 -1.12 4.34 -17.93
C SER A 93 0.17 5.17 -18.05
N GLY A 94 1.25 4.75 -17.39
CA GLY A 94 2.55 5.42 -17.45
C GLY A 94 2.68 6.66 -16.55
N ASN A 95 1.74 6.87 -15.62
CA ASN A 95 1.68 8.03 -14.74
C ASN A 95 2.12 7.70 -13.30
N HIS A 96 2.40 8.73 -12.50
CA HIS A 96 2.66 8.61 -11.06
C HIS A 96 1.43 8.98 -10.21
N SER A 97 0.22 8.77 -10.74
CA SER A 97 -1.04 8.97 -10.01
C SER A 97 -1.48 7.69 -9.32
N LEU A 98 -1.92 7.82 -8.07
CA LEU A 98 -2.46 6.72 -7.28
C LEU A 98 -3.99 6.71 -7.38
N SER A 99 -4.53 5.67 -8.01
CA SER A 99 -5.98 5.47 -8.16
C SER A 99 -6.45 4.33 -7.25
N VAL A 100 -6.74 4.65 -5.99
CA VAL A 100 -7.16 3.70 -4.96
C VAL A 100 -8.41 4.25 -4.27
N SER A 101 -9.47 3.43 -4.15
CA SER A 101 -10.72 3.78 -3.46
C SER A 101 -10.86 3.14 -2.08
N GLY A 102 -10.01 2.16 -1.76
CA GLY A 102 -10.02 1.47 -0.48
C GLY A 102 -8.64 0.92 -0.13
N LEU A 103 -8.26 1.11 1.13
CA LEU A 103 -7.12 0.48 1.77
C LEU A 103 -7.60 -0.07 3.11
N GLU A 104 -7.62 -1.40 3.23
CA GLU A 104 -8.03 -2.11 4.44
C GLU A 104 -6.80 -2.83 5.02
N VAL A 105 -6.64 -2.81 6.34
CA VAL A 105 -5.49 -3.38 7.04
C VAL A 105 -6.00 -4.38 8.07
N TYR A 106 -5.34 -5.54 8.15
CA TYR A 106 -5.72 -6.62 9.07
C TYR A 106 -4.52 -7.08 9.89
N GLY A 107 -4.73 -7.34 11.18
CA GLY A 107 -3.71 -7.75 12.14
C GLY A 107 -3.42 -6.72 13.21
#